data_AF-A0A7S9LSX0-F1
#
_entry.id   AF-A0A7S9LSX0-F1
#
_cell.length_a   1.000
_cell.length_b   1.000
_cell.length_c   1.000
_cell.angle_alpha   90.00
_cell.angle_beta   90.00
_cell.angle_gamma   90.00
#
_symmetry.space_group_name_H-M   'P 1'
#
loop_
_entity.id
_entity.type
_entity.pdbx_description
1 polymer ?
#
loop_
_entity_poly.entity_id
_entity_poly.type
_entity_poly.pdbx_seq_one_letter_code
_entity_poly.pdbx_strand_id
1 'polypeptide(L)'
;MPDGWVCLGCKYGEGKPPCRTSDGAFRPDHVADAYLEYCGDRGSDADRDAFFWAWNCLNDRITEAGDLRDIFATLDALLSKITSVEGAADVAAGPLENLVAYRGSEAIDWIENRAASSERFRYLLTGVWSQGERCGADIWARVEAARAGGSHMDLDGLPPLS
;
A
#
# COMPACT_ATOMS: atom_id res chain seq x y z
N MET A 1 -14.70 -17.29 8.31
CA MET A 1 -15.01 -16.06 7.55
C MET A 1 -15.95 -15.22 8.40
N PRO A 2 -15.45 -14.16 9.03
CA PRO A 2 -16.30 -13.01 9.30
C PRO A 2 -15.58 -11.79 8.68
N ASP A 3 -16.13 -11.08 7.70
CA ASP A 3 -17.08 -9.99 7.98
C ASP A 3 -17.90 -9.55 6.75
N GLY A 4 -17.99 -10.36 5.69
CA GLY A 4 -18.85 -10.04 4.53
C GLY A 4 -18.46 -8.76 3.75
N TRP A 5 -17.33 -8.14 4.09
CA TRP A 5 -16.82 -6.96 3.41
C TRP A 5 -16.40 -7.27 1.97
N VAL A 6 -16.82 -6.41 1.04
CA VAL A 6 -16.45 -6.44 -0.38
C VAL A 6 -16.10 -5.02 -0.84
N CYS A 7 -15.09 -4.87 -1.71
CA CYS A 7 -14.76 -3.56 -2.27
C CYS A 7 -15.90 -3.01 -3.14
N LEU A 8 -15.88 -1.71 -3.42
CA LEU A 8 -16.92 -1.05 -4.20
C LEU A 8 -16.98 -1.64 -5.61
N GLY A 9 -15.84 -2.02 -6.19
CA GLY A 9 -15.77 -2.74 -7.46
C GLY A 9 -16.49 -4.10 -7.43
N CYS A 10 -16.36 -4.88 -6.36
CA CYS A 10 -17.10 -6.14 -6.20
C CYS A 10 -18.61 -5.90 -5.96
N LYS A 11 -18.96 -4.79 -5.29
CA LYS A 11 -20.33 -4.45 -4.93
C LYS A 11 -21.13 -3.91 -6.11
N TYR A 12 -20.50 -3.12 -6.97
CA TYR A 12 -21.17 -2.34 -8.02
C TYR A 12 -20.65 -2.60 -9.44
N GLY A 13 -19.53 -3.31 -9.61
CA GLY A 13 -18.91 -3.55 -10.92
C GLY A 13 -19.52 -4.72 -11.70
N GLU A 14 -19.42 -4.64 -13.03
CA GLU A 14 -19.77 -5.73 -13.95
C GLU A 14 -18.65 -6.78 -14.00
N GLY A 15 -18.53 -7.57 -12.93
CA GLY A 15 -17.55 -8.66 -12.82
C GLY A 15 -16.85 -8.68 -11.47
N LYS A 16 -16.47 -9.88 -11.01
CA LYS A 16 -15.65 -10.02 -9.80
C LYS A 16 -14.20 -9.73 -10.18
N PRO A 17 -13.56 -8.65 -9.68
CA PRO A 17 -12.15 -8.41 -9.95
C PRO A 17 -11.30 -9.60 -9.49
N PRO A 18 -10.17 -9.88 -10.15
CA PRO A 18 -9.38 -11.08 -9.92
C PRO A 18 -8.60 -11.04 -8.59
N CYS A 19 -8.97 -10.21 -7.63
CA CYS A 19 -8.28 -10.13 -6.34
C CYS A 19 -8.51 -11.35 -5.42
N ARG A 20 -9.41 -12.26 -5.79
CA ARG A 20 -9.74 -13.49 -5.04
C ARG A 20 -9.61 -14.75 -5.90
N THR A 21 -9.31 -15.87 -5.25
CA THR A 21 -9.43 -17.23 -5.80
C THR A 21 -10.90 -17.64 -5.98
N SER A 22 -11.14 -18.76 -6.66
CA SER A 22 -12.50 -19.29 -6.89
C SER A 22 -13.24 -19.69 -5.61
N ASP A 23 -12.52 -20.05 -4.54
CA ASP A 23 -13.05 -20.32 -3.21
C ASP A 23 -13.23 -19.03 -2.35
N GLY A 24 -12.89 -17.87 -2.91
CA GLY A 24 -13.08 -16.56 -2.29
C GLY A 24 -11.93 -16.09 -1.40
N ALA A 25 -10.81 -16.82 -1.29
CA ALA A 25 -9.64 -16.34 -0.56
C ALA A 25 -8.99 -15.13 -1.27
N PHE A 26 -8.55 -14.14 -0.51
CA PHE A 26 -7.86 -12.98 -1.06
C PHE A 26 -6.43 -13.33 -1.47
N ARG A 27 -5.92 -12.67 -2.52
CA ARG A 27 -4.58 -12.90 -3.07
C ARG A 27 -3.70 -11.66 -2.96
N PRO A 28 -3.07 -11.39 -1.79
CA PRO A 28 -2.21 -10.23 -1.60
C PRO A 28 -1.13 -10.09 -2.68
N ASP A 29 -0.43 -11.18 -2.98
CA ASP A 29 0.64 -11.18 -3.99
C ASP A 29 0.17 -10.79 -5.38
N HIS A 30 -1.01 -11.26 -5.78
CA HIS A 30 -1.58 -10.98 -7.10
C HIS A 30 -2.06 -9.53 -7.21
N VAL A 31 -2.63 -8.99 -6.12
CA VAL A 31 -2.97 -7.56 -6.06
C VAL A 31 -1.71 -6.71 -6.11
N ALA A 32 -0.65 -7.09 -5.41
CA ALA A 32 0.63 -6.38 -5.46
C ALA A 32 1.26 -6.39 -6.86
N ASP A 33 1.27 -7.53 -7.56
CA ASP A 33 1.77 -7.59 -8.94
C ASP A 33 0.98 -6.66 -9.86
N ALA A 34 -0.35 -6.75 -9.83
CA ALA A 34 -1.21 -5.90 -10.64
C ALA A 34 -1.10 -4.42 -10.29
N TYR A 35 -0.91 -4.08 -9.02
CA TYR A 35 -0.70 -2.69 -8.59
C TYR A 35 0.62 -2.13 -9.16
N LEU A 36 1.69 -2.91 -9.22
CA LEU A 36 2.95 -2.48 -9.82
C LEU A 36 2.87 -2.31 -11.35
N GLU A 37 2.07 -3.15 -12.02
CA GLU A 37 1.74 -2.93 -13.44
C GLU A 37 0.96 -1.61 -13.61
N TYR A 38 -0.01 -1.34 -12.73
CA TYR A 38 -0.77 -0.08 -12.73
C TYR A 38 0.12 1.16 -12.52
N CYS A 39 1.08 1.12 -11.60
CA CYS A 39 2.01 2.24 -11.37
C CYS A 39 2.86 2.55 -12.60
N GLY A 40 3.11 1.55 -13.45
CA GLY A 40 4.11 1.63 -14.51
C GLY A 40 5.52 1.28 -14.02
N ASP A 41 5.66 0.66 -12.83
CA ASP A 41 6.92 0.04 -12.39
C ASP A 41 7.35 -1.07 -13.36
N ARG A 42 6.36 -1.73 -13.97
CA ARG A 42 6.53 -2.84 -14.92
C ARG A 42 5.72 -2.70 -16.21
N GLY A 43 4.71 -1.83 -16.21
CA GLY A 43 3.71 -1.70 -17.26
C GLY A 43 3.85 -0.45 -18.16
N SER A 44 3.08 -0.45 -19.23
CA SER A 44 2.86 0.66 -20.17
C SER A 44 1.61 1.49 -19.81
N ASP A 45 1.36 2.59 -20.54
CA ASP A 45 0.14 3.38 -20.35
C ASP A 45 -1.15 2.55 -20.55
N ALA A 46 -1.14 1.57 -21.46
CA ALA A 46 -2.28 0.67 -21.68
C ALA A 46 -2.52 -0.27 -20.48
N ASP A 47 -1.47 -0.58 -19.70
CA ASP A 47 -1.55 -1.42 -18.52
C ASP A 47 -2.22 -0.68 -17.35
N ARG A 48 -2.14 0.66 -17.31
CA ARG A 48 -2.82 1.46 -16.27
C ARG A 48 -4.33 1.22 -16.24
N ASP A 49 -4.98 1.24 -17.39
CA ASP A 49 -6.43 0.99 -17.48
C ASP A 49 -6.77 -0.48 -17.14
N ALA A 50 -5.95 -1.42 -17.63
CA ALA A 50 -6.16 -2.85 -17.41
C ALA A 50 -6.01 -3.27 -15.94
N PHE A 51 -5.14 -2.59 -15.18
CA PHE A 51 -4.83 -2.91 -13.79
C PHE A 51 -5.39 -1.92 -12.77
N PHE A 52 -6.17 -0.92 -13.21
CA PHE A 52 -6.85 0.03 -12.32
C PHE A 52 -7.72 -0.65 -11.23
N TRP A 53 -8.21 -1.86 -11.50
CA TRP A 53 -8.94 -2.65 -10.51
C TRP A 53 -8.10 -2.96 -9.25
N ALA A 54 -6.77 -3.10 -9.37
CA ALA A 54 -5.88 -3.40 -8.26
C ALA A 54 -5.71 -2.18 -7.35
N TRP A 55 -5.57 -0.99 -7.95
CA TRP A 55 -5.60 0.28 -7.22
C TRP A 55 -6.92 0.44 -6.45
N ASN A 56 -8.07 0.29 -7.12
CA ASN A 56 -9.38 0.37 -6.46
C ASN A 56 -9.52 -0.67 -5.35
N CYS A 57 -9.09 -1.90 -5.59
CA CYS A 57 -9.20 -2.97 -4.60
C CYS A 57 -8.40 -2.66 -3.33
N LEU A 58 -7.16 -2.16 -3.46
CA LEU A 58 -6.33 -1.83 -2.30
C LEU A 58 -6.80 -0.55 -1.62
N ASN A 59 -7.17 0.47 -2.40
CA ASN A 59 -7.72 1.72 -1.88
C ASN A 59 -8.99 1.48 -1.07
N ASP A 60 -9.99 0.79 -1.64
CA ASP A 60 -11.24 0.51 -0.94
C ASP A 60 -11.01 -0.31 0.33
N ARG A 61 -10.08 -1.27 0.32
CA ARG A 61 -9.74 -2.02 1.53
C ARG A 61 -9.23 -1.10 2.63
N ILE A 62 -8.37 -0.15 2.28
CA ILE A 62 -7.80 0.79 3.24
C ILE A 62 -8.89 1.75 3.75
N THR A 63 -9.68 2.35 2.85
CA THR A 63 -10.61 3.42 3.21
C THR A 63 -11.94 2.93 3.77
N GLU A 64 -12.41 1.74 3.38
CA GLU A 64 -13.73 1.19 3.75
C GLU A 64 -13.66 0.08 4.79
N ALA A 65 -12.62 0.07 5.63
CA ALA A 65 -12.46 -0.90 6.72
C ALA A 65 -12.32 -2.39 6.28
N GLY A 66 -11.59 -2.65 5.19
CA GLY A 66 -11.14 -4.00 4.85
C GLY A 66 -10.18 -4.58 5.90
N ASP A 67 -10.03 -5.90 5.89
CA ASP A 67 -9.16 -6.65 6.83
C ASP A 67 -7.71 -6.16 6.75
N LEU A 68 -7.17 -5.70 7.89
CA LEU A 68 -5.79 -5.22 8.01
C LEU A 68 -4.76 -6.29 7.66
N ARG A 69 -5.05 -7.58 7.89
CA ARG A 69 -4.14 -8.67 7.53
C ARG A 69 -3.94 -8.75 6.02
N ASP A 70 -5.01 -8.61 5.25
CA ASP A 70 -4.97 -8.58 3.79
C ASP A 70 -4.19 -7.35 3.27
N ILE A 71 -4.40 -6.19 3.92
CA ILE A 71 -3.72 -4.93 3.57
C ILE A 71 -2.22 -5.05 3.84
N PHE A 72 -1.84 -5.46 5.05
CA PHE A 72 -0.43 -5.63 5.45
C PHE A 72 0.28 -6.65 4.57
N ALA A 73 -0.35 -7.79 4.29
CA ALA A 73 0.23 -8.79 3.39
C ALA A 73 0.42 -8.24 1.95
N THR A 74 -0.47 -7.35 1.48
CA THR A 74 -0.33 -6.74 0.16
C THR A 74 0.82 -5.73 0.14
N LEU A 75 0.95 -4.92 1.20
CA LEU A 75 2.05 -3.95 1.35
C LEU A 75 3.41 -4.65 1.49
N ASP A 76 3.49 -5.77 2.23
CA ASP A 76 4.70 -6.58 2.30
C ASP A 76 5.08 -7.18 0.95
N ALA A 77 4.09 -7.67 0.18
CA ALA A 77 4.32 -8.15 -1.16
C ALA A 77 4.82 -7.04 -2.09
N LEU A 78 4.21 -5.84 -2.05
CA LEU A 78 4.67 -4.66 -2.79
C LEU A 78 6.13 -4.32 -2.43
N LEU A 79 6.43 -4.21 -1.14
CA LEU A 79 7.77 -3.90 -0.65
C LEU A 79 8.81 -4.86 -1.23
N SER A 80 8.53 -6.17 -1.26
CA SER A 80 9.44 -7.18 -1.80
C SER A 80 9.63 -7.14 -3.32
N LYS A 81 8.77 -6.41 -4.04
CA LYS A 81 8.61 -6.50 -5.50
C LYS A 81 8.93 -5.21 -6.26
N ILE A 82 8.87 -4.05 -5.61
CA ILE A 82 9.18 -2.75 -6.25
C ILE A 82 10.60 -2.77 -6.84
N THR A 83 10.78 -2.27 -8.06
CA THR A 83 12.11 -2.26 -8.70
C THR A 83 12.56 -0.90 -9.22
N SER A 84 11.67 0.10 -9.23
CA SER A 84 11.96 1.47 -9.66
C SER A 84 11.72 2.50 -8.55
N VAL A 85 12.21 3.72 -8.78
CA VAL A 85 11.93 4.87 -7.90
C VAL A 85 10.47 5.30 -8.05
N GLU A 86 9.96 5.27 -9.28
CA GLU A 86 8.59 5.63 -9.63
C GLU A 86 7.58 4.71 -8.94
N GLY A 87 7.80 3.39 -9.02
CA GLY A 87 6.96 2.42 -8.30
C GLY A 87 7.04 2.58 -6.78
N ALA A 88 8.20 2.97 -6.25
CA ALA A 88 8.35 3.27 -4.82
C ALA A 88 7.56 4.52 -4.41
N ALA A 89 7.63 5.58 -5.22
CA ALA A 89 6.89 6.82 -5.01
C ALA A 89 5.37 6.58 -5.09
N ASP A 90 4.89 5.80 -6.06
CA ASP A 90 3.47 5.49 -6.20
C ASP A 90 2.92 4.63 -5.06
N VAL A 91 3.74 3.71 -4.51
CA VAL A 91 3.36 2.93 -3.32
C VAL A 91 3.36 3.80 -2.06
N ALA A 92 4.32 4.72 -1.92
CA ALA A 92 4.39 5.65 -0.80
C ALA A 92 3.20 6.63 -0.80
N ALA A 93 3.01 7.37 -1.89
CA ALA A 93 1.95 8.38 -2.03
C ALA A 93 0.54 7.78 -2.20
N GLY A 94 0.44 6.50 -2.58
CA GLY A 94 -0.83 5.80 -2.71
C GLY A 94 -1.19 5.02 -1.42
N PRO A 95 -1.02 3.69 -1.42
CA PRO A 95 -1.55 2.84 -0.37
C PRO A 95 -0.90 3.06 1.00
N LEU A 96 0.38 3.42 1.08
CA LEU A 96 1.02 3.66 2.39
C LEU A 96 0.53 4.97 3.02
N GLU A 97 0.42 6.05 2.25
CA GLU A 97 -0.18 7.31 2.71
C GLU A 97 -1.64 7.12 3.11
N ASN A 98 -2.43 6.43 2.28
CA ASN A 98 -3.82 6.13 2.61
C ASN A 98 -3.94 5.29 3.88
N LEU A 99 -3.02 4.34 4.12
CA LEU A 99 -3.02 3.57 5.36
C LEU A 99 -2.82 4.47 6.59
N VAL A 100 -1.85 5.39 6.54
CA VAL A 100 -1.59 6.35 7.62
C VAL A 100 -2.80 7.27 7.83
N ALA A 101 -3.38 7.78 6.75
CA ALA A 101 -4.48 8.72 6.82
C ALA A 101 -5.78 8.08 7.32
N TYR A 102 -6.17 6.93 6.78
CA TYR A 102 -7.49 6.35 7.08
C TYR A 102 -7.48 5.35 8.23
N ARG A 103 -6.34 4.67 8.45
CA ARG A 103 -6.22 3.55 9.38
C ARG A 103 -5.03 3.69 10.33
N GLY A 104 -4.47 4.89 10.45
CA GLY A 104 -3.24 5.15 11.20
C GLY A 104 -3.29 4.63 12.64
N SER A 105 -4.39 4.86 13.36
CA SER A 105 -4.55 4.38 14.74
C SER A 105 -4.56 2.86 14.87
N GLU A 106 -5.02 2.13 13.85
CA GLU A 106 -5.04 0.66 13.82
C GLU A 106 -3.75 0.06 13.26
N ALA A 107 -3.02 0.82 12.43
CA ALA A 107 -1.85 0.35 11.70
C ALA A 107 -0.50 0.80 12.29
N ILE A 108 -0.49 1.78 13.20
CA ILE A 108 0.76 2.43 13.64
C ILE A 108 1.78 1.45 14.26
N ASP A 109 1.32 0.48 15.05
CA ASP A 109 2.23 -0.51 15.63
C ASP A 109 2.85 -1.42 14.55
N TRP A 110 2.10 -1.73 13.48
CA TRP A 110 2.66 -2.47 12.34
C TRP A 110 3.69 -1.62 11.58
N ILE A 111 3.39 -0.33 11.36
CA ILE A 111 4.30 0.62 10.69
C ILE A 111 5.63 0.73 11.45
N GLU A 112 5.59 0.93 12.77
CA GLU A 112 6.80 1.05 13.60
C GLU A 112 7.63 -0.24 13.58
N ASN A 113 6.98 -1.40 13.76
CA ASN A 113 7.65 -2.68 13.73
C ASN A 113 8.29 -2.95 12.35
N ARG A 114 7.61 -2.56 11.27
CA ARG A 114 8.14 -2.74 9.91
C ARG A 114 9.30 -1.80 9.62
N ALA A 115 9.20 -0.54 10.04
CA ALA A 115 10.26 0.44 9.93
C ALA A 115 11.50 0.06 10.74
N ALA A 116 11.34 -0.53 11.93
CA ALA A 116 12.47 -1.01 12.73
C ALA A 116 13.23 -2.17 12.07
N SER A 117 12.56 -2.98 11.24
CA SER A 117 13.11 -4.21 10.66
C SER A 117 13.49 -4.12 9.18
N SER A 118 13.13 -3.04 8.47
CA SER A 118 13.42 -2.88 7.04
C SER A 118 13.82 -1.44 6.70
N GLU A 119 15.04 -1.27 6.21
CA GLU A 119 15.51 0.03 5.72
C GLU A 119 14.76 0.43 4.46
N ARG A 120 14.44 -0.54 3.61
CA ARG A 120 13.55 -0.36 2.46
C ARG A 120 12.19 0.20 2.83
N PHE A 121 11.58 -0.26 3.93
CA PHE A 121 10.31 0.29 4.40
C PHE A 121 10.46 1.71 4.94
N ARG A 122 11.55 2.01 5.68
CA ARG A 122 11.86 3.39 6.10
C ARG A 122 12.00 4.32 4.90
N TYR A 123 12.69 3.88 3.84
CA TYR A 123 12.79 4.61 2.59
C TYR A 123 11.40 4.92 2.01
N LEU A 124 10.47 3.95 1.93
CA LEU A 124 9.11 4.23 1.45
C LEU A 124 8.35 5.23 2.33
N LEU A 125 8.50 5.16 3.66
CA LEU A 125 7.86 6.12 4.57
C LEU A 125 8.35 7.57 4.37
N THR A 126 9.53 7.78 3.78
CA THR A 126 9.98 9.13 3.44
C THR A 126 9.17 9.76 2.30
N GLY A 127 8.57 8.95 1.43
CA GLY A 127 7.68 9.41 0.36
C GLY A 127 6.22 9.63 0.79
N VAL A 128 5.88 9.37 2.06
CA VAL A 128 4.52 9.57 2.59
C VAL A 128 4.34 11.01 3.08
N TRP A 129 3.20 11.61 2.75
CA TRP A 129 2.84 12.96 3.15
C TRP A 129 1.71 12.94 4.18
N SER A 130 1.74 13.90 5.11
CA SER A 130 0.65 14.07 6.06
C SER A 130 -0.59 14.61 5.34
N GLN A 131 -1.74 13.95 5.50
CA GLN A 131 -3.04 14.46 5.08
C GLN A 131 -3.70 15.37 6.16
N GLY A 132 -2.88 15.98 7.02
CA GLY A 132 -3.33 16.94 8.04
C GLY A 132 -4.14 16.28 9.16
N GLU A 133 -5.28 16.87 9.49
CA GLU A 133 -6.15 16.40 10.59
C GLU A 133 -6.57 14.93 10.44
N ARG A 134 -6.65 14.42 9.20
CA ARG A 134 -7.01 13.04 8.92
C ARG A 134 -6.02 12.04 9.53
N CYS A 135 -4.72 12.32 9.46
CA CYS A 135 -3.71 11.44 10.05
C CYS A 135 -3.73 11.49 11.59
N GLY A 136 -4.06 12.67 12.17
CA GLY A 136 -3.85 12.93 13.59
C GLY A 136 -2.39 13.26 13.91
N ALA A 137 -2.18 14.24 14.79
CA ALA A 137 -0.83 14.74 15.10
C ALA A 137 0.04 13.70 15.83
N ASP A 138 -0.57 12.85 16.64
CA ASP A 138 0.08 11.78 17.40
C ASP A 138 0.56 10.65 16.49
N ILE A 139 -0.29 10.18 15.58
CA ILE A 139 0.07 9.18 14.57
C ILE A 139 1.14 9.74 13.64
N TRP A 140 0.98 10.97 13.17
CA TRP A 140 1.97 11.57 12.27
C TRP A 140 3.35 11.69 12.93
N ALA A 141 3.42 12.13 14.19
CA ALA A 141 4.69 12.20 14.91
C ALA A 141 5.37 10.82 15.05
N ARG A 142 4.59 9.75 15.23
CA ARG A 142 5.11 8.38 15.27
C ARG A 142 5.61 7.92 13.90
N VAL A 143 4.91 8.28 12.81
CA VAL A 143 5.38 8.03 11.43
C VAL A 143 6.69 8.76 11.15
N GLU A 144 6.81 10.03 11.55
CA GLU A 144 8.03 10.82 11.42
C GLU A 144 9.20 10.19 12.19
N ALA A 145 8.95 9.69 13.40
CA ALA A 145 9.95 8.98 14.18
C ALA A 145 10.34 7.64 13.53
N ALA A 146 9.38 6.89 13.00
CA ALA A 146 9.61 5.58 12.37
C ALA A 146 10.47 5.68 11.09
N ARG A 147 10.30 6.75 10.30
CA ARG A 147 11.10 6.98 9.09
C ARG A 147 12.46 7.62 9.35
N ALA A 148 12.75 8.02 10.59
CA ALA A 148 14.01 8.66 10.92
C ALA A 148 15.19 7.69 10.77
N GLY A 149 16.17 8.07 9.96
CA GLY A 149 17.43 7.34 9.78
C GLY A 149 17.39 6.31 8.65
N GLY A 150 18.41 6.36 7.79
CA GLY A 150 18.54 5.54 6.57
C GLY A 150 18.32 6.37 5.31
N SER A 151 18.16 5.68 4.18
CA SER A 151 17.92 6.31 2.89
C SER A 151 16.58 7.05 2.80
N HIS A 152 16.54 8.11 2.01
CA HIS A 152 15.41 9.01 1.81
C HIS A 152 15.09 9.16 0.33
N MET A 153 13.82 9.00 -0.06
CA MET A 153 13.36 8.98 -1.45
C MET A 153 13.73 10.24 -2.25
N ASP A 154 13.61 11.42 -1.66
CA ASP A 154 14.00 12.68 -2.33
C ASP A 154 15.52 12.88 -2.48
N LEU A 155 16.33 12.14 -1.73
CA LEU A 155 17.79 12.34 -1.65
C LEU A 155 18.56 11.20 -2.31
N ASP A 156 18.00 10.00 -2.29
CA ASP A 156 18.60 8.76 -2.72
C ASP A 156 17.85 8.17 -3.92
N GLY A 157 18.55 7.40 -4.74
CA GLY A 157 17.99 6.75 -5.92
C GLY A 157 17.07 5.57 -5.58
N LEU A 158 17.40 4.38 -6.09
CA LEU A 158 16.56 3.20 -5.90
C LEU A 158 16.36 2.82 -4.41
N PRO A 159 15.21 2.22 -4.04
CA PRO A 159 14.99 1.77 -2.68
C PRO A 159 16.02 0.70 -2.26
N PRO A 160 16.50 0.70 -1.00
CA PRO A 160 17.44 -0.31 -0.49
C PRO A 160 16.94 -1.74 -0.65
N LEU A 161 17.85 -2.71 -0.73
CA LEU A 161 17.50 -4.13 -0.94
C LEU A 161 16.90 -4.82 0.30
N SER A 162 17.07 -4.26 1.51
CA SER A 162 16.63 -4.84 2.79
C SER A 162 15.89 -3.84 3.67
#